data_AF-A0A4P2VKJ7-F1
#
_entry.id   AF-A0A4P2VKJ7-F1
#
_cell.length_a   1.000
_cell.length_b   1.000
_cell.length_c   1.000
_cell.angle_alpha   90.00
_cell.angle_beta   90.00
_cell.angle_gamma   90.00
#
_symmetry.space_group_name_H-M   'P 1'
#
loop_
_entity.id
_entity.type
_entity.pdbx_description
1 polymer ?
#
loop_
_entity_poly.entity_id
_entity_poly.type
_entity_poly.pdbx_seq_one_letter_code
_entity_poly.pdbx_strand_id
1 'polypeptide(L)'
;MQIQNTGEFEKRSLYYWAKLYETQLKKSEHYKLLYPAICINILNFNLFKNSEDYNSELAIYKVQTKEHIYKDFKIIFLEIPKVKKKIYNELDKWMLFFKGASKQEINLMNNTAIKQAYETLKYISHDPAERARYEARRKYQLDYNTGLLTAREEGKAEGCKIEKIAIAKQMLKHNFPIEQIATITQLSTEELCQLK
;
A
#
# COMPACT_ATOMS: atom_id res chain seq x y z
N MET A 1 -8.78 -4.73 -5.34
CA MET A 1 -7.52 -5.08 -4.66
C MET A 1 -6.52 -3.95 -4.86
N GLN A 2 -6.02 -3.36 -3.78
CA GLN A 2 -4.99 -2.32 -3.88
C GLN A 2 -3.63 -3.00 -4.04
N ILE A 3 -2.98 -2.71 -5.17
CA ILE A 3 -1.72 -3.35 -5.55
C ILE A 3 -0.51 -2.59 -4.99
N GLN A 4 -0.60 -1.26 -4.88
CA GLN A 4 0.51 -0.41 -4.44
C GLN A 4 0.18 0.37 -3.17
N ASN A 5 1.17 0.44 -2.29
CA ASN A 5 1.18 1.34 -1.15
C ASN A 5 1.67 2.73 -1.59
N THR A 6 0.76 3.70 -1.65
CA THR A 6 1.06 5.10 -2.02
C THR A 6 1.41 5.96 -0.80
N GLY A 7 1.61 5.35 0.37
CA GLY A 7 1.94 6.05 1.63
C GLY A 7 0.74 6.66 2.36
N GLU A 8 -0.42 6.73 1.71
CA GLU A 8 -1.61 7.43 2.23
C GLU A 8 -2.84 6.51 2.32
N PHE A 9 -2.59 5.21 2.51
CA PHE A 9 -3.66 4.21 2.40
C PHE A 9 -4.65 4.29 3.59
N GLU A 10 -4.16 4.61 4.78
CA GLU A 10 -5.00 4.84 5.96
C GLU A 10 -5.99 5.98 5.72
N LYS A 11 -5.51 7.11 5.18
CA LYS A 11 -6.36 8.27 4.87
C LYS A 11 -7.38 7.95 3.78
N ARG A 12 -6.98 7.22 2.74
CA ARG A 12 -7.89 6.79 1.67
C ARG A 12 -8.98 5.85 2.18
N SER A 13 -8.62 4.88 3.02
CA SER A 13 -9.57 3.95 3.64
C SER A 13 -10.59 4.71 4.50
N LEU A 14 -10.12 5.64 5.33
CA LEU A 14 -10.99 6.49 6.13
C LEU A 14 -11.90 7.38 5.26
N TYR A 15 -11.36 7.96 4.19
CA TYR A 15 -12.13 8.77 3.23
C TYR A 15 -13.25 7.95 2.57
N TYR A 16 -12.96 6.71 2.14
CA TYR A 16 -13.97 5.82 1.56
C TYR A 16 -15.04 5.42 2.58
N TRP A 17 -14.66 5.11 3.82
CA TRP A 17 -15.63 4.83 4.88
C TRP A 17 -16.52 6.06 5.14
N ALA A 18 -15.92 7.25 5.28
CA ALA A 18 -16.66 8.48 5.52
C ALA A 18 -17.63 8.80 4.38
N LYS A 19 -17.20 8.61 3.13
CA LYS A 19 -18.07 8.80 1.97
C LYS A 19 -19.22 7.79 1.97
N LEU A 20 -18.93 6.51 2.27
CA LEU A 20 -19.97 5.48 2.38
C LEU A 20 -21.01 5.84 3.44
N TYR A 21 -20.58 6.30 4.62
CA TYR A 21 -21.49 6.69 5.69
C TYR A 21 -22.29 7.96 5.36
N GLU A 22 -21.65 8.98 4.78
CA GLU A 22 -22.29 10.24 4.37
C GLU A 22 -23.36 10.03 3.29
N THR A 23 -23.06 9.24 2.27
CA THR A 23 -23.97 9.02 1.12
C THR A 23 -25.26 8.29 1.48
N GLN A 24 -25.37 7.74 2.69
CA GLN A 24 -26.62 7.14 3.16
C GLN A 24 -27.74 8.18 3.35
N LEU A 25 -27.38 9.43 3.64
CA LEU A 25 -28.34 10.50 3.88
C LEU A 25 -28.47 11.44 2.69
N LYS A 26 -29.71 11.73 2.33
CA LYS A 26 -30.07 12.77 1.35
C LYS A 26 -30.45 14.07 2.05
N LYS A 27 -30.60 15.12 1.25
CA LYS A 27 -30.99 16.44 1.74
C LYS A 27 -32.30 16.36 2.53
N SER A 28 -32.32 16.97 3.71
CA SER A 28 -33.46 17.03 4.64
C SER A 28 -33.83 15.70 5.33
N GLU A 29 -33.00 14.66 5.24
CA GLU A 29 -33.14 13.44 6.05
C GLU A 29 -32.50 13.59 7.43
N HIS A 30 -32.87 12.71 8.36
CA HIS A 30 -32.45 12.75 9.77
C HIS A 30 -31.50 11.59 10.11
N TYR A 31 -30.55 11.83 11.02
CA TYR A 31 -29.47 10.89 11.38
C TYR A 31 -29.92 9.50 11.88
N LYS A 32 -31.18 9.32 12.30
CA LYS A 32 -31.71 7.99 12.69
C LYS A 32 -31.76 6.99 11.54
N LEU A 33 -31.65 7.46 10.30
CA LEU A 33 -31.61 6.61 9.10
C LEU A 33 -30.22 6.07 8.79
N LEU A 34 -29.19 6.48 9.55
CA LEU A 34 -27.84 5.95 9.40
C LEU A 34 -27.77 4.51 9.90
N TYR A 35 -27.17 3.66 9.07
CA TYR A 35 -26.83 2.29 9.40
C TYR A 35 -25.31 2.14 9.56
N PRO A 36 -24.86 1.17 10.38
CA PRO A 36 -23.45 0.82 10.47
C PRO A 36 -22.79 0.63 9.10
N ALA A 37 -21.64 1.26 8.90
CA ALA A 37 -20.85 1.16 7.68
C ALA A 37 -19.60 0.31 7.94
N ILE A 38 -19.35 -0.66 7.05
CA ILE A 38 -18.17 -1.53 7.09
C ILE A 38 -17.36 -1.29 5.81
N CYS A 39 -16.14 -0.78 5.95
CA CYS A 39 -15.23 -0.61 4.82
C CYS A 39 -14.20 -1.76 4.82
N ILE A 40 -14.21 -2.60 3.79
CA ILE A 40 -13.29 -3.75 3.66
C ILE A 40 -12.22 -3.41 2.62
N ASN A 41 -10.95 -3.44 3.05
CA ASN A 41 -9.79 -3.10 2.26
C ASN A 41 -8.96 -4.36 1.98
N ILE A 42 -8.92 -4.81 0.72
CA ILE A 42 -8.11 -5.96 0.32
C ILE A 42 -6.78 -5.47 -0.29
N LEU A 43 -5.67 -5.78 0.39
CA LEU A 43 -4.32 -5.28 0.11
C LEU A 43 -3.40 -6.38 -0.39
N ASN A 44 -2.57 -6.06 -1.38
CA ASN A 44 -1.49 -6.93 -1.86
C ASN A 44 -0.11 -6.55 -1.27
N PHE A 45 -0.09 -5.84 -0.15
CA PHE A 45 1.12 -5.44 0.57
C PHE A 45 0.87 -5.43 2.07
N ASN A 46 1.95 -5.40 2.86
CA ASN A 46 1.87 -5.34 4.32
C ASN A 46 1.80 -3.88 4.78
N LEU A 47 0.63 -3.46 5.25
CA LEU A 47 0.39 -2.20 5.94
C LEU A 47 0.81 -2.33 7.42
N PHE A 48 0.38 -3.38 8.11
CA PHE A 48 0.66 -3.60 9.54
C PHE A 48 1.89 -4.48 9.73
N LYS A 49 3.09 -3.91 9.65
CA LYS A 49 4.36 -4.67 9.69
C LYS A 49 4.60 -5.44 11.00
N ASN A 50 4.01 -5.00 12.10
CA ASN A 50 4.21 -5.57 13.43
C ASN A 50 3.19 -6.68 13.77
N SER A 51 2.31 -7.04 12.83
CA SER A 51 1.33 -8.11 13.01
C SER A 51 1.50 -9.17 11.93
N GLU A 52 1.41 -10.44 12.30
CA GLU A 52 1.35 -11.56 11.35
C GLU A 52 -0.05 -11.81 10.79
N ASP A 53 -1.07 -11.25 11.41
CA ASP A 53 -2.45 -11.49 11.00
C ASP A 53 -2.75 -10.83 9.67
N TYR A 54 -3.37 -11.59 8.77
CA TYR A 54 -3.83 -11.05 7.49
C TYR A 54 -5.12 -10.24 7.66
N ASN A 55 -5.90 -10.46 8.72
CA ASN A 55 -7.16 -9.80 9.00
C ASN A 55 -6.98 -8.84 10.18
N SER A 56 -7.10 -7.54 9.92
CA SER A 56 -7.02 -6.50 10.93
C SER A 56 -8.31 -5.67 10.94
N GLU A 57 -9.00 -5.66 12.08
CA GLU A 57 -10.20 -4.86 12.27
C GLU A 57 -9.87 -3.60 13.08
N LEU A 58 -10.29 -2.45 12.58
CA LEU A 58 -10.24 -1.16 13.27
C LEU A 58 -11.64 -0.72 13.67
N ALA A 59 -11.74 -0.24 14.91
CA ALA A 59 -12.99 0.19 15.51
C ALA A 59 -12.75 1.42 16.42
N ILE A 60 -13.83 2.14 16.77
CA ILE A 60 -13.73 3.36 17.60
C ILE A 60 -13.96 2.99 19.06
N TYR A 61 -13.02 3.41 19.92
CA TYR A 61 -13.11 3.20 21.36
C TYR A 61 -12.83 4.49 22.13
N LYS A 62 -13.42 4.62 23.31
CA LYS A 62 -13.04 5.62 24.30
C LYS A 62 -11.63 5.31 24.79
N VAL A 63 -10.69 6.22 24.58
CA VAL A 63 -9.25 5.96 24.77
C VAL A 63 -8.93 5.47 26.19
N GLN A 64 -9.54 6.08 27.20
CA GLN A 64 -9.27 5.81 28.61
C GLN A 64 -9.82 4.45 29.07
N THR A 65 -11.02 4.08 28.64
CA THR A 65 -11.72 2.88 29.13
C THR A 65 -11.68 1.71 28.14
N LYS A 66 -11.21 1.95 26.91
CA LYS A 66 -11.33 1.03 25.76
C LYS A 66 -12.77 0.61 25.45
N GLU A 67 -13.74 1.38 25.94
CA GLU A 67 -15.16 1.11 25.73
C GLU A 67 -15.57 1.41 24.29
N HIS A 68 -16.33 0.48 23.70
CA HIS A 68 -16.79 0.58 22.33
C HIS A 68 -18.10 1.38 22.24
N ILE A 69 -17.98 2.71 22.16
CA ILE A 69 -19.13 3.61 22.19
C ILE A 69 -19.92 3.57 20.89
N TYR A 70 -19.23 3.54 19.74
CA TYR A 70 -19.85 3.65 18.42
C TYR A 70 -19.78 2.30 17.70
N LYS A 71 -20.93 1.70 17.39
CA LYS A 71 -21.00 0.43 16.64
C LYS A 71 -21.09 0.61 15.14
N ASP A 72 -21.26 1.85 14.69
CA ASP A 72 -21.50 2.19 13.29
C ASP A 72 -20.22 2.18 12.45
N PHE A 73 -19.04 2.25 13.08
CA PHE A 73 -17.76 2.33 12.42
C PHE A 73 -17.04 0.99 12.44
N LYS A 74 -16.73 0.46 11.26
CA LYS A 74 -15.79 -0.65 11.10
C LYS A 74 -14.94 -0.48 9.84
N ILE A 75 -13.64 -0.61 9.98
CA ILE A 75 -12.72 -0.74 8.85
C ILE A 75 -11.98 -2.06 8.99
N ILE A 76 -11.98 -2.88 7.96
CA ILE A 76 -11.30 -4.17 7.91
C ILE A 76 -10.19 -4.08 6.86
N PHE A 77 -8.99 -4.55 7.21
CA PHE A 77 -7.88 -4.73 6.28
C PHE A 77 -7.57 -6.22 6.13
N LEU A 78 -7.51 -6.65 4.88
CA LEU A 78 -7.20 -8.02 4.47
C LEU A 78 -5.90 -8.01 3.65
N GLU A 79 -4.79 -8.36 4.29
CA GLU A 79 -3.43 -8.33 3.72
C GLU A 79 -3.07 -9.69 3.09
N ILE A 80 -3.29 -9.81 1.78
CA ILE A 80 -3.06 -11.04 1.00
C ILE A 80 -1.68 -11.66 1.20
N PRO A 81 -0.56 -10.91 1.26
CA PRO A 81 0.77 -11.51 1.42
C PRO A 81 0.89 -12.38 2.68
N LYS A 82 0.19 -12.01 3.75
CA LYS A 82 0.21 -12.71 5.05
C LYS A 82 -0.64 -13.98 5.12
N VAL A 83 -1.49 -14.21 4.12
CA VAL A 83 -2.40 -15.38 4.09
C VAL A 83 -1.59 -16.67 4.05
N LYS A 84 -1.77 -17.53 5.05
CA LYS A 84 -1.13 -18.85 5.12
C LYS A 84 -1.92 -19.83 4.25
N LYS A 85 -1.28 -20.91 3.76
CA LYS A 85 -1.95 -21.93 2.92
C LYS A 85 -2.93 -22.84 3.69
N LYS A 86 -3.02 -22.68 5.01
CA LYS A 86 -3.95 -23.44 5.85
C LYS A 86 -5.32 -22.76 5.79
N ILE A 87 -6.36 -23.55 5.53
CA ILE A 87 -7.74 -23.08 5.42
C ILE A 87 -8.47 -23.50 6.69
N TYR A 88 -8.97 -22.55 7.46
CA TYR A 88 -9.75 -22.79 8.68
C TYR A 88 -11.21 -22.38 8.50
N ASN A 89 -11.49 -21.35 7.70
CA ASN A 89 -12.84 -20.81 7.49
C ASN A 89 -13.10 -20.35 6.04
N GLU A 90 -14.30 -19.84 5.76
CA GLU A 90 -14.68 -19.33 4.43
C GLU A 90 -13.87 -18.12 3.98
N LEU A 91 -13.48 -17.24 4.91
CA LEU A 91 -12.63 -16.09 4.59
C LEU A 91 -11.25 -16.56 4.12
N ASP A 92 -10.65 -17.57 4.76
CA ASP A 92 -9.37 -18.13 4.33
C ASP A 92 -9.43 -18.68 2.91
N LYS A 93 -10.56 -19.32 2.52
CA LYS A 93 -10.75 -19.82 1.15
C LYS A 93 -10.72 -18.67 0.14
N TRP A 94 -11.47 -17.60 0.41
CA TRP A 94 -11.48 -16.40 -0.44
C TRP A 94 -10.11 -15.72 -0.48
N MET A 95 -9.45 -15.61 0.66
CA MET A 95 -8.12 -14.99 0.75
C MET A 95 -7.06 -15.80 0.02
N LEU A 96 -7.12 -17.13 0.08
CA LEU A 96 -6.24 -18.02 -0.67
C LEU A 96 -6.54 -17.95 -2.18
N PHE A 97 -7.81 -17.85 -2.57
CA PHE A 97 -8.21 -17.58 -3.95
C PHE A 97 -7.61 -16.26 -4.47
N PHE A 98 -7.76 -15.16 -3.73
CA PHE A 98 -7.17 -13.86 -4.09
C PHE A 98 -5.64 -13.87 -4.12
N LYS A 99 -5.00 -14.73 -3.32
CA LYS A 99 -3.55 -14.95 -3.35
C LYS A 99 -3.05 -15.65 -4.61
N GLY A 100 -3.95 -16.29 -5.38
CA GLY A 100 -3.61 -17.04 -6.59
C GLY A 100 -3.61 -18.55 -6.38
N ALA A 101 -4.65 -19.08 -5.74
CA ALA A 101 -4.85 -20.52 -5.59
C ALA A 101 -4.86 -21.23 -6.96
N SER A 102 -4.21 -22.38 -7.03
CA SER A 102 -4.26 -23.29 -8.17
C SER A 102 -5.65 -23.89 -8.35
N LYS A 103 -5.95 -24.40 -9.56
CA LYS A 103 -7.21 -25.11 -9.83
C LYS A 103 -7.44 -26.29 -8.87
N GLN A 104 -6.38 -26.99 -8.48
CA GLN A 104 -6.45 -28.07 -7.50
C GLN A 104 -6.85 -27.54 -6.12
N GLU A 105 -6.18 -26.49 -5.63
CA GLU A 105 -6.53 -25.83 -4.35
C GLU A 105 -7.98 -25.32 -4.36
N ILE A 106 -8.44 -24.70 -5.45
CA ILE A 106 -9.84 -24.23 -5.62
C ILE A 106 -10.85 -25.37 -5.56
N ASN A 107 -10.53 -26.51 -6.18
CA ASN A 107 -11.40 -27.68 -6.13
C ASN A 107 -11.50 -28.25 -4.71
N LEU A 108 -10.37 -28.28 -3.98
CA LEU A 108 -10.30 -28.75 -2.59
C LEU A 108 -11.04 -27.84 -1.60
N MET A 109 -11.15 -26.53 -1.88
CA MET A 109 -11.93 -25.59 -1.05
C MET A 109 -13.42 -25.93 -0.99
N ASN A 110 -13.93 -26.70 -1.96
CA ASN A 110 -15.33 -27.08 -2.12
C ASN A 110 -16.33 -25.92 -1.94
N ASN A 111 -16.00 -24.74 -2.46
CA ASN A 111 -16.85 -23.56 -2.41
C ASN A 111 -17.36 -23.23 -3.84
N THR A 112 -18.67 -23.24 -4.02
CA THR A 112 -19.32 -23.02 -5.32
C THR A 112 -19.14 -21.60 -5.85
N ALA A 113 -19.20 -20.60 -4.97
CA ALA A 113 -19.00 -19.20 -5.34
C ALA A 113 -17.56 -18.93 -5.82
N ILE A 114 -16.55 -19.52 -5.15
CA ILE A 114 -15.15 -19.43 -5.58
C ILE A 114 -14.94 -20.14 -6.93
N LYS A 115 -15.56 -21.31 -7.13
CA LYS A 115 -15.52 -22.02 -8.43
C LYS A 115 -16.14 -21.17 -9.55
N GLN A 116 -17.28 -20.54 -9.30
CA GLN A 116 -17.92 -19.62 -10.26
C GLN A 116 -17.04 -18.41 -10.55
N ALA A 117 -16.43 -17.81 -9.53
CA ALA A 117 -15.48 -16.70 -9.70
C ALA A 117 -14.25 -17.12 -10.54
N TYR A 118 -13.73 -18.33 -10.31
CA TYR A 118 -12.62 -18.88 -11.10
C TYR A 118 -12.97 -19.08 -12.57
N GLU A 119 -14.12 -19.69 -12.88
CA GLU A 119 -14.54 -19.90 -14.28
C GLU A 119 -14.85 -18.56 -14.98
N THR A 120 -15.45 -17.60 -14.27
CA THR A 120 -15.67 -16.25 -14.79
C THR A 120 -14.35 -15.57 -15.12
N LEU A 121 -13.37 -15.62 -14.20
CA LEU A 121 -12.03 -15.08 -14.41
C LEU A 121 -11.36 -15.75 -15.61
N LYS A 122 -11.49 -17.07 -15.72
CA LYS A 122 -10.96 -17.85 -16.85
C LYS A 122 -11.59 -17.39 -18.16
N TYR A 123 -12.92 -17.27 -18.23
CA TYR A 123 -13.64 -16.81 -19.41
C TYR A 123 -13.19 -15.40 -19.86
N ILE A 124 -13.16 -14.44 -18.93
CA ILE A 124 -12.69 -13.07 -19.18
C ILE A 124 -11.23 -13.09 -19.69
N SER A 125 -10.39 -13.98 -19.15
CA SER A 125 -8.98 -14.08 -19.56
C SER A 125 -8.78 -14.67 -20.98
N HIS A 126 -9.81 -15.28 -21.58
CA HIS A 126 -9.75 -15.78 -22.95
C HIS A 126 -10.14 -14.72 -23.99
N ASP A 127 -10.76 -13.60 -23.59
CA ASP A 127 -11.07 -12.49 -24.50
C ASP A 127 -9.77 -11.74 -24.87
N PRO A 128 -9.40 -11.66 -26.17
CA PRO A 128 -8.22 -10.91 -26.60
C PRO A 128 -8.21 -9.45 -26.16
N ALA A 129 -9.38 -8.80 -26.08
CA ALA A 129 -9.48 -7.41 -25.65
C ALA A 129 -9.16 -7.26 -24.15
N GLU A 130 -9.65 -8.17 -23.31
CA GLU A 130 -9.32 -8.21 -21.88
C GLU A 130 -7.87 -8.62 -21.65
N ARG A 131 -7.34 -9.55 -22.44
CA ARG A 131 -5.93 -9.91 -22.38
C ARG A 131 -5.03 -8.70 -22.67
N ALA A 132 -5.35 -7.93 -23.70
CA ALA A 132 -4.63 -6.70 -24.02
C ALA A 132 -4.76 -5.66 -22.89
N ARG A 133 -5.96 -5.48 -22.30
CA ARG A 133 -6.17 -4.61 -21.12
C ARG A 133 -5.31 -5.05 -19.93
N TYR A 134 -5.27 -6.35 -19.65
CA TYR A 134 -4.45 -6.94 -18.59
C TYR A 134 -2.95 -6.71 -18.83
N GLU A 135 -2.46 -7.01 -20.04
CA GLU A 135 -1.06 -6.82 -20.42
C GLU A 135 -0.65 -5.34 -20.35
N ALA A 136 -1.50 -4.42 -20.83
CA ALA A 136 -1.29 -2.98 -20.72
C ALA A 136 -1.25 -2.52 -19.25
N ARG A 137 -2.16 -3.02 -18.41
CA ARG A 137 -2.18 -2.73 -16.97
C ARG A 137 -0.92 -3.24 -16.28
N ARG A 138 -0.48 -4.45 -16.63
CA ARG A 138 0.75 -5.05 -16.11
C ARG A 138 1.99 -4.26 -16.55
N LYS A 139 2.06 -3.84 -17.81
CA LYS A 139 3.11 -2.95 -18.32
C LYS A 139 3.14 -1.63 -17.55
N TYR A 140 2.00 -0.97 -17.39
CA TYR A 140 1.89 0.27 -16.60
C TYR A 140 2.42 0.10 -15.17
N GLN A 141 2.10 -1.03 -14.51
CA GLN A 141 2.60 -1.31 -13.17
C GLN A 141 4.12 -1.50 -13.14
N LEU A 142 4.68 -2.22 -14.11
CA LEU A 142 6.13 -2.39 -14.25
C LEU A 142 6.81 -1.04 -14.48
N ASP A 143 6.33 -0.26 -15.46
CA ASP A 143 6.87 1.06 -15.79
C ASP A 143 6.82 2.00 -14.58
N TYR A 144 5.69 2.06 -13.87
CA TYR A 144 5.53 2.86 -12.67
C TYR A 144 6.48 2.42 -11.55
N ASN A 145 6.59 1.11 -11.29
CA ASN A 145 7.46 0.58 -10.23
C ASN A 145 8.94 0.88 -10.54
N THR A 146 9.34 0.71 -11.81
CA THR A 146 10.68 1.08 -12.27
C THR A 146 10.92 2.57 -12.10
N GLY A 147 9.97 3.42 -12.54
CA GLY A 147 10.07 4.87 -12.36
C GLY A 147 10.20 5.29 -10.90
N LEU A 148 9.44 4.67 -9.98
CA LEU A 148 9.55 4.93 -8.55
C LEU A 148 10.90 4.49 -7.97
N LEU A 149 11.44 3.36 -8.43
CA LEU A 149 12.76 2.88 -8.02
C LEU A 149 13.85 3.83 -8.49
N THR A 150 13.85 4.20 -9.78
CA THR A 150 14.79 5.16 -10.36
C THR A 150 14.73 6.50 -9.65
N ALA A 151 13.53 7.07 -9.45
CA ALA A 151 13.37 8.33 -8.72
C ALA A 151 13.90 8.25 -7.27
N ARG A 152 13.77 7.09 -6.62
CA ARG A 152 14.32 6.87 -5.27
C ARG A 152 15.85 6.76 -5.29
N GLU A 153 16.43 6.12 -6.29
CA GLU A 153 17.88 6.02 -6.46
C GLU A 153 18.50 7.39 -6.76
N GLU A 154 17.89 8.15 -7.67
CA GLU A 154 18.26 9.53 -7.98
C GLU A 154 18.16 10.43 -6.74
N GLY A 155 17.03 10.38 -6.02
CA GLY A 155 16.84 11.17 -4.80
C GLY A 155 17.83 10.81 -3.69
N LYS A 156 18.25 9.53 -3.58
CA LYS A 156 19.34 9.13 -2.67
C LYS A 156 20.69 9.68 -3.12
N ALA A 157 21.00 9.58 -4.41
CA ALA A 157 22.26 10.09 -4.95
C ALA A 157 22.36 11.62 -4.78
N GLU A 158 21.28 12.34 -5.05
CA GLU A 158 21.16 13.78 -4.83
C GLU A 158 21.30 14.12 -3.35
N GLY A 159 20.61 13.40 -2.46
CA GLY A 159 20.74 13.55 -1.01
C GLY A 159 22.17 13.39 -0.51
N CYS A 160 22.88 12.34 -0.96
CA CYS A 160 24.30 12.13 -0.65
C CYS A 160 25.17 13.29 -1.17
N LYS A 161 24.88 13.83 -2.36
CA LYS A 161 25.62 14.98 -2.91
C LYS A 161 25.37 16.24 -2.08
N ILE A 162 24.13 16.51 -1.70
CA ILE A 162 23.75 17.65 -0.85
C ILE A 162 24.44 17.55 0.51
N GLU A 163 24.46 16.38 1.14
CA GLU A 163 25.15 16.14 2.41
C GLU A 163 26.65 16.37 2.30
N LYS A 164 27.30 15.83 1.27
CA LYS A 164 28.73 16.09 0.98
C LYS A 164 29.03 17.57 0.83
N ILE A 165 28.20 18.32 0.12
CA ILE A 165 28.33 19.77 -0.05
C ILE A 165 28.14 20.51 1.29
N ALA A 166 27.16 20.12 2.10
CA ALA A 166 26.92 20.72 3.40
C ALA A 166 28.11 20.53 4.36
N ILE A 167 28.68 19.33 4.39
CA ILE A 167 29.90 19.01 5.16
C ILE A 167 31.08 19.84 4.65
N ALA A 168 31.28 19.90 3.32
CA ALA A 168 32.36 20.69 2.72
C ALA A 168 32.26 22.18 3.10
N LYS A 169 31.06 22.78 3.03
CA LYS A 169 30.83 24.17 3.45
C LYS A 169 31.15 24.39 4.92
N GLN A 170 30.81 23.44 5.79
CA GLN A 170 31.13 23.53 7.22
C GLN A 170 32.64 23.44 7.46
N MET A 171 33.34 22.52 6.78
CA MET A 171 34.80 22.40 6.86
C MET A 171 35.52 23.64 6.33
N LEU A 172 35.06 24.24 5.23
CA LEU A 172 35.59 25.49 4.69
C LEU A 172 35.44 26.65 5.69
N LYS A 173 34.30 26.76 6.38
CA LYS A 173 34.09 27.76 7.45
C LYS A 173 35.06 27.60 8.62
N HIS A 174 35.55 26.39 8.88
CA HIS A 174 36.53 26.10 9.91
C HIS A 174 37.98 26.13 9.39
N ASN A 175 38.22 26.67 8.19
CA ASN A 175 39.54 26.83 7.56
C ASN A 175 40.33 25.52 7.35
N PHE A 176 39.63 24.39 7.13
CA PHE A 176 40.30 23.15 6.72
C PHE A 176 40.94 23.30 5.32
N PRO A 177 42.12 22.72 5.07
CA PRO A 177 42.76 22.72 3.75
C PRO A 177 41.89 22.04 2.69
N ILE A 178 41.83 22.64 1.48
CA ILE A 178 40.99 22.15 0.37
C ILE A 178 41.34 20.70 0.00
N GLU A 179 42.61 20.33 0.02
CA GLU A 179 43.07 18.96 -0.28
C GLU A 179 42.51 17.92 0.71
N GLN A 180 42.40 18.29 1.99
CA GLN A 180 41.81 17.42 3.01
C GLN A 180 40.29 17.30 2.83
N ILE A 181 39.62 18.41 2.50
CA ILE A 181 38.16 18.42 2.24
C ILE A 181 37.83 17.58 0.99
N ALA A 182 38.63 17.70 -0.06
CA ALA A 182 38.47 16.91 -1.30
C ALA A 182 38.62 15.41 -1.01
N THR A 183 39.60 15.03 -0.20
CA THR A 183 39.84 13.63 0.19
C THR A 183 38.66 13.05 0.99
N ILE A 184 38.10 13.81 1.94
CA ILE A 184 37.02 13.34 2.83
C ILE A 184 35.67 13.31 2.12
N THR A 185 35.33 14.35 1.37
CA THR A 185 34.01 14.50 0.72
C THR A 185 33.95 13.86 -0.66
N GLN A 186 35.11 13.52 -1.25
CA GLN A 186 35.26 13.04 -2.63
C GLN A 186 34.69 14.04 -3.66
N LEU A 187 34.63 15.32 -3.32
CA LEU A 187 34.28 16.40 -4.26
C LEU A 187 35.55 16.85 -5.00
N SER A 188 35.39 17.33 -6.23
CA SER A 188 36.54 17.86 -6.98
C SER A 188 37.02 19.19 -6.38
N THR A 189 38.28 19.54 -6.60
CA THR A 189 38.84 20.83 -6.17
C THR A 189 38.13 22.00 -6.84
N GLU A 190 37.63 21.83 -8.07
CA GLU A 190 36.80 22.80 -8.79
C GLU A 190 35.44 23.01 -8.12
N GLU A 191 34.76 21.93 -7.73
CA GLU A 191 33.48 22.00 -7.00
C GLU A 191 33.67 22.69 -5.64
N LEU A 192 34.77 22.45 -4.94
CA LEU A 192 35.09 23.09 -3.66
C LEU A 192 35.43 24.58 -3.80
N CYS A 193 36.11 24.97 -4.88
CA CYS A 193 36.40 26.38 -5.16
C CYS A 193 35.13 27.19 -5.48
N GLN A 194 34.11 26.57 -6.08
CA GLN A 194 32.80 27.20 -6.32
C GLN A 194 31.93 27.33 -5.05
N LEU A 195 32.29 26.63 -3.96
CA LEU A 195 31.57 26.65 -2.68
C LEU A 195 32.12 27.66 -1.67
N LYS A 196 33.24 28.32 -1.97
CA LYS A 196 33.79 29.45 -1.22
C LYS A 196 32.98 30.72 -1.47
#